data_AF-A0A2B7ZAY7-F1
#
_entry.id   AF-A0A2B7ZAY7-F1
#
_cell.length_a   1.000
_cell.length_b   1.000
_cell.length_c   1.000
_cell.angle_alpha   90.00
_cell.angle_beta   90.00
_cell.angle_gamma   90.00
#
_symmetry.space_group_name_H-M   'P 1'
#
loop_
_entity.id
_entity.type
_entity.pdbx_description
1 polymer ?
#
loop_
_entity_poly.entity_id
_entity_poly.type
_entity_poly.pdbx_seq_one_letter_code
_entity_poly.pdbx_strand_id
1 'polypeptide(L)'
;MRRPVNPKRTSATTTERSPIVLYRQIHHQEFAFDDNHDYNEELGDSKLRTKCLFLGLGFWTLLRLAQCRIFSHTYNPEQQRLGNKVLRQRLRGPALAAYYPQRIGTLKELEEAYDALGLRFVDYPEGKRLGVIEKLQSRGKGNPKKRRTAAESRSAKRR
;
A
#
# COMPACT_ATOMS: atom_id res chain seq x y z
N MET A 1 -24.71 -25.62 16.79
CA MET A 1 -23.82 -24.85 17.67
C MET A 1 -23.45 -23.53 17.00
N ARG A 2 -24.09 -22.43 17.41
CA ARG A 2 -23.78 -21.06 16.94
C ARG A 2 -22.84 -20.43 17.96
N ARG A 3 -21.69 -19.87 17.52
CA ARG A 3 -20.77 -19.17 18.43
C ARG A 3 -21.46 -17.90 18.94
N PRO A 4 -21.33 -17.54 20.24
CA PRO A 4 -21.90 -16.30 20.74
C PRO A 4 -21.14 -15.11 20.17
N VAL A 5 -21.87 -14.17 19.58
CA VAL A 5 -21.36 -12.84 19.22
C VAL A 5 -21.35 -12.01 20.50
N ASN A 6 -20.16 -11.60 20.94
CA ASN A 6 -19.96 -10.81 22.15
C ASN A 6 -20.32 -9.33 21.88
N PRO A 7 -21.36 -8.75 22.51
CA PRO A 7 -21.65 -7.34 22.39
C PRO A 7 -20.97 -6.56 23.53
N LYS A 8 -20.34 -5.44 23.14
CA LYS A 8 -19.79 -4.33 23.97
C LYS A 8 -18.26 -4.32 24.12
N ARG A 9 -17.64 -3.47 23.31
CA ARG A 9 -16.65 -2.50 23.80
C ARG A 9 -16.73 -1.21 22.98
N THR A 10 -17.75 -0.41 23.27
CA THR A 10 -17.74 1.03 22.97
C THR A 10 -16.77 1.69 23.95
N SER A 11 -15.50 1.77 23.60
CA SER A 11 -14.59 2.73 24.23
C SER A 11 -14.55 3.95 23.34
N ALA A 12 -15.24 5.01 23.75
CA ALA A 12 -14.93 6.36 23.31
C ALA A 12 -13.44 6.60 23.55
N THR A 13 -12.64 6.53 22.49
CA THR A 13 -11.27 7.00 22.56
C THR A 13 -11.34 8.52 22.51
N THR A 14 -11.23 9.13 23.68
CA THR A 14 -10.76 10.50 23.87
C THR A 14 -9.68 10.78 22.83
N THR A 15 -10.01 11.58 21.81
CA THR A 15 -9.03 12.09 20.86
C THR A 15 -8.10 12.99 21.67
N GLU A 16 -7.02 12.40 22.17
CA GLU A 16 -5.88 13.15 22.68
C GLU A 16 -5.39 14.02 21.52
N ARG A 17 -5.82 15.29 21.58
CA ARG A 17 -5.40 16.33 20.66
C ARG A 17 -3.91 16.46 20.83
N SER A 18 -3.18 15.87 19.88
CA SER A 18 -1.73 16.05 19.79
C SER A 18 -1.38 17.54 19.95
N PRO A 19 -0.33 17.87 20.72
CA PRO A 19 0.03 19.26 21.08
C PRO A 19 0.38 20.16 19.88
N ILE A 20 0.40 19.61 18.68
CA ILE A 20 0.69 20.29 17.42
C ILE A 20 -0.49 21.17 16.96
N VAL A 21 -1.73 20.84 17.36
CA VAL A 21 -2.93 21.55 16.85
C VAL A 21 -3.11 22.94 17.50
N LEU A 22 -2.48 23.21 18.64
CA LEU A 22 -2.60 24.50 19.34
C LEU A 22 -1.74 25.63 18.75
N TYR A 23 -0.81 25.32 17.85
CA TYR A 23 0.07 26.35 17.25
C TYR A 23 -0.53 27.03 16.00
N ARG A 24 -1.74 26.66 15.58
CA ARG A 24 -2.38 27.15 14.35
C ARG A 24 -3.22 28.42 14.53
N GLN A 25 -3.34 28.95 15.74
CA GLN A 25 -4.25 30.07 16.03
C GLN A 25 -3.59 31.47 15.93
N ILE A 26 -2.26 31.60 15.86
CA ILE A 26 -1.61 32.90 16.17
C ILE A 26 -1.11 33.71 14.96
N HIS A 27 -1.00 33.17 13.74
CA HIS A 27 -0.51 33.99 12.61
C HIS A 27 -1.30 33.78 11.33
N HIS A 28 -2.44 34.47 11.22
CA HIS A 28 -3.07 34.79 9.96
C HIS A 28 -3.15 36.31 9.83
N GLN A 29 -2.08 36.92 9.30
CA GLN A 29 -2.22 38.10 8.46
C GLN A 29 -0.98 38.19 7.58
N GLU A 30 -1.24 37.93 6.29
CA GLU A 30 -0.57 38.38 5.07
C GLU A 30 0.96 38.44 5.05
N PHE A 31 1.55 37.83 4.03
CA PHE A 31 2.12 38.56 2.89
C PHE A 31 2.73 37.55 1.93
N ALA A 32 2.23 37.57 0.69
CA ALA A 32 2.89 36.96 -0.45
C ALA A 32 4.24 37.67 -0.66
N PHE A 33 5.29 36.95 -1.06
CA PHE A 33 6.34 37.54 -1.88
C PHE A 33 7.18 36.45 -2.57
N ASP A 34 7.28 36.60 -3.89
CA ASP A 34 8.08 35.81 -4.83
C ASP A 34 9.59 36.11 -4.70
N ASP A 35 10.36 35.10 -5.07
CA ASP A 35 11.68 35.10 -5.71
C ASP A 35 12.84 35.96 -5.18
N ASN A 36 13.87 35.22 -4.76
CA ASN A 36 15.26 35.32 -5.24
C ASN A 36 15.81 36.72 -5.53
N HIS A 37 16.65 37.22 -4.64
CA HIS A 37 17.83 37.97 -5.06
C HIS A 37 18.95 37.87 -4.01
N ASP A 38 20.17 37.60 -4.51
CA ASP A 38 21.44 37.84 -3.85
C ASP A 38 21.47 39.19 -3.12
N TYR A 39 22.24 39.30 -2.04
CA TYR A 39 23.41 40.20 -1.92
C TYR A 39 24.03 40.08 -0.51
N ASN A 40 25.34 39.85 -0.49
CA ASN A 40 26.18 40.25 0.63
C ASN A 40 26.26 41.79 0.61
N GLU A 41 25.92 42.48 1.69
CA GLU A 41 26.52 43.78 2.02
C GLU A 41 26.33 44.16 3.49
N GLU A 42 27.35 44.83 4.00
CA GLU A 42 27.60 45.21 5.40
C GLU A 42 26.68 46.34 5.89
N LEU A 43 26.44 46.41 7.20
CA LEU A 43 26.77 47.53 8.10
C LEU A 43 25.87 47.58 9.34
N GLY A 44 26.51 47.83 10.47
CA GLY A 44 26.03 48.86 11.39
C GLY A 44 25.34 48.40 12.67
N ASP A 45 26.13 48.37 13.74
CA ASP A 45 25.66 48.36 15.12
C ASP A 45 24.63 49.48 15.42
N SER A 46 23.39 49.10 15.73
CA SER A 46 22.48 49.92 16.54
C SER A 46 21.75 49.06 17.58
N LYS A 47 22.51 48.67 18.60
CA LYS A 47 22.17 48.66 20.03
C LYS A 47 20.66 48.57 20.41
N LEU A 48 20.32 47.41 20.98
CA LEU A 48 19.73 47.27 22.33
C LEU A 48 18.23 47.59 22.55
N ARG A 49 17.33 47.31 21.59
CA ARG A 49 15.88 47.21 21.90
C ARG A 49 15.19 45.89 21.56
N THR A 50 15.88 44.95 20.91
CA THR A 50 15.32 43.65 20.46
C THR A 50 15.97 42.42 21.11
N LYS A 51 16.86 42.59 22.10
CA LYS A 51 17.68 41.50 22.65
C LYS A 51 16.92 40.47 23.53
N CYS A 52 15.67 40.73 23.94
CA CYS A 52 14.93 39.81 24.81
C CYS A 52 14.07 38.75 24.08
N LEU A 53 13.77 38.92 22.78
CA LEU A 53 12.98 37.94 22.01
C LEU A 53 13.82 37.04 21.09
N PHE A 54 15.10 37.36 20.87
CA PHE A 54 15.99 36.59 19.99
C PHE A 54 16.59 35.33 20.64
N LEU A 55 16.67 35.27 21.97
CA LEU A 55 17.29 34.14 22.69
C LEU A 55 16.39 32.91 22.83
N GLY A 56 15.06 33.07 22.75
CA GLY A 56 14.11 31.97 22.90
C GLY A 56 13.96 31.08 21.65
N LEU A 57 13.99 31.70 20.46
CA LEU A 57 13.78 30.98 19.20
C LEU A 57 15.00 30.14 18.79
N GLY A 58 16.22 30.65 19.01
CA GLY A 58 17.46 29.93 18.65
C GLY A 58 17.74 28.69 19.51
N PHE A 59 17.43 28.75 20.81
CA PHE A 59 17.59 27.59 21.68
C PHE A 59 16.65 26.45 21.29
N TRP A 60 15.40 26.79 20.95
CA TRP A 60 14.40 25.78 20.60
C TRP A 60 14.69 25.09 19.25
N THR A 61 15.20 25.82 18.25
CA THR A 61 15.62 25.22 16.97
C THR A 61 16.82 24.30 17.15
N LEU A 62 17.81 24.68 17.97
CA LEU A 62 18.97 23.85 18.32
C LEU A 62 18.57 22.57 19.06
N LEU A 63 17.68 22.68 20.06
CA LEU A 63 17.14 21.53 20.78
C LEU A 63 16.42 20.59 19.82
N ARG A 64 15.60 21.13 18.91
CA ARG A 64 14.86 20.34 17.92
C ARG A 64 15.79 19.66 16.92
N LEU A 65 16.85 20.33 16.49
CA LEU A 65 17.88 19.74 15.62
C LEU A 65 18.63 18.61 16.36
N ALA A 66 19.04 18.82 17.61
CA ALA A 66 19.70 17.82 18.43
C ALA A 66 18.81 16.58 18.64
N GLN A 67 17.54 16.78 18.97
CA GLN A 67 16.56 15.69 19.09
C GLN A 67 16.39 14.94 17.76
N CYS A 68 16.22 15.64 16.64
CA CYS A 68 16.11 15.01 15.34
C CYS A 68 17.37 14.19 14.98
N ARG A 69 18.56 14.66 15.35
CA ARG A 69 19.82 13.92 15.17
C ARG A 69 19.90 12.67 16.05
N ILE A 70 19.51 12.77 17.32
CA ILE A 70 19.52 11.63 18.26
C ILE A 70 18.56 10.52 17.80
N PHE A 71 17.37 10.88 17.30
CA PHE A 71 16.33 9.92 16.92
C PHE A 71 16.24 9.68 15.40
N SER A 72 17.25 10.09 14.63
CA SER A 72 17.28 9.94 13.16
C SER A 72 16.01 10.41 12.46
N HIS A 73 15.43 11.52 12.93
CA HIS A 73 14.26 12.16 12.34
C HIS A 73 14.69 13.23 11.33
N THR A 74 13.85 13.46 10.32
CA THR A 74 14.05 14.53 9.34
C THR A 74 13.71 15.89 9.93
N TYR A 75 14.68 16.81 9.93
CA TYR A 75 14.51 18.20 10.37
C TYR A 75 14.10 19.08 9.16
N ASN A 76 12.97 19.77 9.23
CA ASN A 76 12.40 20.60 8.14
C ASN A 76 11.84 21.92 8.69
N PRO A 77 12.69 22.94 8.91
CA PRO A 77 12.26 24.23 9.47
C PRO A 77 11.39 25.04 8.49
N GLU A 78 11.72 25.00 7.19
CA GLU A 78 11.03 25.74 6.11
C GLU A 78 9.73 25.07 5.61
N GLN A 79 9.31 23.98 6.25
CA GLN A 79 8.07 23.24 5.93
C GLN A 79 7.93 22.83 4.45
N GLN A 80 9.05 22.57 3.79
CA GLN A 80 9.06 22.16 2.39
C GLN A 80 8.43 20.76 2.17
N ARG A 81 7.84 20.53 1.00
CA ARG A 81 7.14 19.27 0.66
C ARG A 81 8.10 18.21 0.14
N LEU A 82 8.89 17.63 1.04
CA LEU A 82 9.95 16.64 0.72
C LEU A 82 9.45 15.22 0.39
N GLY A 83 8.14 14.98 0.26
CA GLY A 83 7.61 13.65 -0.06
C GLY A 83 7.71 12.57 1.04
N ASN A 84 8.23 12.91 2.23
CA ASN A 84 8.37 12.00 3.39
C ASN A 84 7.08 11.25 3.78
N LYS A 85 5.90 11.80 3.44
CA LYS A 85 4.60 11.13 3.65
C LYS A 85 4.51 9.83 2.85
N VAL A 86 5.05 9.78 1.64
CA VAL A 86 5.00 8.59 0.77
C VAL A 86 5.94 7.52 1.31
N LEU A 87 7.17 7.89 1.69
CA LEU A 87 8.15 6.94 2.23
C LEU A 87 7.78 6.36 3.61
N ARG A 88 7.09 7.16 4.44
CA ARG A 88 6.59 6.71 5.75
C ARG A 88 5.38 5.78 5.66
N GLN A 89 4.72 5.70 4.50
CA GLN A 89 3.62 4.76 4.33
C GLN A 89 4.17 3.33 4.37
N ARG A 90 3.58 2.51 5.24
CA ARG A 90 3.89 1.08 5.26
C ARG A 90 3.42 0.45 3.96
N LEU A 91 4.31 -0.30 3.32
CA LEU A 91 4.01 -1.02 2.09
C LEU A 91 2.87 -2.03 2.33
N ARG A 92 1.88 -2.03 1.44
CA ARG A 92 0.72 -2.94 1.49
C ARG A 92 0.83 -4.14 0.53
N GLY A 93 1.90 -4.19 -0.27
CA GLY A 93 2.17 -5.23 -1.28
C GLY A 93 1.91 -6.65 -0.81
N PRO A 94 2.51 -7.14 0.30
CA PRO A 94 2.33 -8.52 0.73
C PRO A 94 0.88 -8.84 1.12
N ALA A 95 0.17 -7.89 1.74
CA ALA A 95 -1.23 -8.06 2.09
C ALA A 95 -2.14 -8.14 0.86
N LEU A 96 -1.83 -7.39 -0.20
CA LEU A 96 -2.58 -7.43 -1.46
C LEU A 96 -2.27 -8.68 -2.29
N ALA A 97 -1.00 -9.12 -2.32
CA ALA A 97 -0.60 -10.34 -3.02
C ALA A 97 -1.26 -11.59 -2.43
N ALA A 98 -1.44 -11.62 -1.10
CA ALA A 98 -2.10 -12.71 -0.37
C ALA A 98 -3.64 -12.62 -0.37
N TYR A 99 -4.25 -11.79 -1.23
CA TYR A 99 -5.71 -11.62 -1.26
C TYR A 99 -6.46 -12.93 -1.52
N TYR A 100 -5.98 -13.71 -2.49
CA TYR A 100 -6.43 -15.09 -2.67
C TYR A 100 -5.48 -16.02 -1.92
N PRO A 101 -6.02 -16.99 -1.15
CA PRO A 101 -5.17 -17.98 -0.50
C PRO A 101 -4.39 -18.76 -1.56
N GLN A 102 -3.15 -19.10 -1.22
CA GLN A 102 -2.36 -19.99 -2.06
C GLN A 102 -3.08 -21.34 -2.16
N ARG A 103 -3.02 -21.95 -3.36
CA ARG A 103 -3.56 -23.29 -3.56
C ARG A 103 -2.66 -24.27 -2.84
N ILE A 104 -3.18 -24.91 -1.80
CA ILE A 104 -2.48 -25.93 -1.01
C ILE A 104 -3.17 -27.29 -1.21
N GLY A 105 -2.39 -28.34 -1.46
CA GLY A 105 -2.90 -29.71 -1.51
C GLY A 105 -3.72 -29.99 -2.76
N THR A 106 -3.13 -29.82 -3.93
CA THR A 106 -3.76 -30.27 -5.18
C THR A 106 -3.86 -31.81 -5.18
N LEU A 107 -4.93 -32.38 -5.77
CA LEU A 107 -5.06 -33.85 -5.90
C LEU A 107 -3.84 -34.52 -6.57
N LYS A 108 -3.16 -33.80 -7.47
CA LYS A 108 -1.91 -34.26 -8.11
C LYS A 108 -0.75 -34.38 -7.13
N GLU A 109 -0.58 -33.39 -6.26
CA GLU A 109 0.45 -33.41 -5.20
C GLU A 109 0.18 -34.57 -4.23
N LEU A 110 -1.09 -34.87 -3.96
CA LEU A 110 -1.48 -36.02 -3.17
C LEU A 110 -1.16 -37.34 -3.88
N GLU A 111 -1.44 -37.45 -5.18
CA GLU A 111 -1.11 -38.65 -5.95
C GLU A 111 0.40 -38.90 -5.97
N GLU A 112 1.21 -37.88 -6.23
CA GLU A 112 2.67 -37.96 -6.21
C GLU A 112 3.22 -38.43 -4.85
N ALA A 113 2.64 -37.97 -3.74
CA ALA A 113 3.08 -38.34 -2.39
C ALA A 113 2.82 -39.81 -2.04
N TYR A 114 1.79 -40.43 -2.64
CA TYR A 114 1.32 -41.78 -2.30
C TYR A 114 1.54 -42.79 -3.43
N ASP A 115 2.14 -42.40 -4.55
CA ASP A 115 2.44 -43.28 -5.68
C ASP A 115 3.39 -44.42 -5.25
N ALA A 116 4.32 -44.14 -4.33
CA ALA A 116 5.22 -45.14 -3.74
C ALA A 116 4.50 -46.24 -2.95
N LEU A 117 3.29 -45.95 -2.44
CA LEU A 117 2.45 -46.91 -1.72
C LEU A 117 1.48 -47.64 -2.64
N GLY A 118 1.53 -47.39 -3.96
CA GLY A 118 0.66 -48.01 -4.97
C GLY A 118 -0.80 -47.54 -4.89
N LEU A 119 -1.07 -46.43 -4.20
CA LEU A 119 -2.42 -45.88 -4.05
C LEU A 119 -2.73 -44.94 -5.23
N ARG A 120 -3.90 -45.14 -5.86
CA ARG A 120 -4.41 -44.29 -6.95
C ARG A 120 -5.58 -43.45 -6.45
N PHE A 121 -5.57 -42.16 -6.77
CA PHE A 121 -6.66 -41.24 -6.45
C PHE A 121 -7.50 -40.96 -7.70
N VAL A 122 -8.81 -40.82 -7.52
CA VAL A 122 -9.74 -40.52 -8.60
C VAL A 122 -10.40 -39.17 -8.35
N ASP A 123 -10.19 -38.23 -9.27
CA ASP A 123 -10.84 -36.92 -9.23
C ASP A 123 -12.26 -37.01 -9.83
N TYR A 124 -13.26 -37.21 -8.97
CA TYR A 124 -14.66 -37.33 -9.37
C TYR A 124 -15.22 -36.16 -10.20
N PRO A 125 -15.04 -34.88 -9.83
CA PRO A 125 -15.54 -33.77 -10.65
C PRO A 125 -14.86 -33.72 -12.02
N GLU A 126 -13.57 -34.03 -12.12
CA GLU A 126 -12.88 -34.11 -13.40
C GLU A 126 -13.38 -35.28 -14.25
N GLY A 127 -13.60 -36.45 -13.64
CA GLY A 127 -14.22 -37.60 -14.31
C GLY A 127 -15.62 -37.30 -14.85
N LYS A 128 -16.44 -36.57 -14.09
CA LYS A 128 -17.76 -36.09 -14.55
C LYS A 128 -17.63 -35.15 -15.74
N ARG A 129 -16.66 -34.22 -15.71
CA ARG A 129 -16.39 -33.29 -16.81
C ARG A 129 -16.04 -34.04 -18.10
N LEU A 130 -15.18 -35.06 -17.99
CA LEU A 130 -14.79 -35.92 -19.11
C LEU A 130 -15.98 -36.72 -19.67
N GLY A 131 -16.80 -37.32 -18.81
CA GLY A 131 -17.99 -38.06 -19.24
C GLY A 131 -19.02 -37.17 -19.97
N VAL A 132 -19.18 -35.91 -19.56
CA VAL A 132 -20.03 -34.94 -20.28
C VAL A 132 -19.46 -34.65 -21.66
N ILE A 133 -18.14 -34.50 -21.79
CA ILE A 133 -17.48 -34.25 -23.08
C ILE A 133 -17.66 -35.43 -24.02
N GLU A 134 -17.45 -36.65 -23.54
CA GLU A 134 -17.64 -37.89 -24.32
C GLU A 134 -19.08 -38.03 -24.81
N LYS A 135 -20.06 -37.74 -23.94
CA LYS A 135 -21.49 -37.73 -24.29
C LYS A 135 -21.85 -36.68 -25.34
N LEU A 136 -21.19 -35.52 -25.34
CA LEU A 136 -21.38 -34.49 -26.36
C LEU A 136 -20.72 -34.90 -27.68
N GLN A 137 -19.52 -35.47 -27.63
CA GLN A 137 -18.79 -35.97 -28.80
C GLN A 137 -19.56 -37.08 -29.52
N SER A 138 -20.11 -38.06 -28.79
CA SER A 138 -20.90 -39.15 -29.37
C SER A 138 -22.17 -38.66 -30.09
N ARG A 139 -22.70 -37.51 -29.67
CA ARG A 139 -23.87 -36.85 -30.28
C ARG A 139 -23.51 -35.92 -31.44
N GLY A 140 -22.22 -35.80 -31.80
CA GLY A 140 -21.74 -34.79 -32.75
C GLY A 140 -21.90 -33.34 -32.24
N LYS A 141 -22.20 -33.15 -30.96
CA LYS A 141 -22.35 -31.85 -30.28
C LYS A 141 -21.08 -31.47 -29.50
N GLY A 142 -19.95 -32.11 -29.83
CA GLY A 142 -18.66 -31.78 -29.27
C GLY A 142 -18.19 -30.40 -29.73
N ASN A 143 -17.29 -29.79 -28.96
CA ASN A 143 -16.70 -28.52 -29.37
C ASN A 143 -15.98 -28.67 -30.72
N PRO A 144 -16.17 -27.71 -31.65
CA PRO A 144 -15.44 -27.70 -32.90
C PRO A 144 -13.93 -27.55 -32.65
N LYS A 145 -13.12 -28.05 -33.59
CA LYS A 145 -11.66 -27.92 -33.51
C LYS A 145 -11.26 -26.44 -33.44
N LYS A 146 -10.51 -26.07 -32.39
CA LYS A 146 -9.94 -24.72 -32.27
C LYS A 146 -8.98 -24.46 -33.42
N ARG A 147 -9.24 -23.42 -34.21
CA ARG A 147 -8.40 -22.98 -35.33
C ARG A 147 -7.12 -22.37 -34.76
N ARG A 148 -5.97 -22.79 -35.28
CA ARG A 148 -4.65 -22.34 -34.78
C ARG A 148 -3.95 -21.40 -35.76
N THR A 149 -4.27 -21.48 -37.06
CA THR A 149 -3.63 -20.67 -38.10
C THR A 149 -4.60 -19.70 -38.78
N ALA A 150 -4.05 -18.63 -39.39
CA ALA A 150 -4.84 -17.64 -40.13
C ALA A 150 -5.42 -18.20 -41.44
N ALA A 151 -4.75 -19.16 -42.08
CA ALA A 151 -5.29 -19.84 -43.25
C ALA A 151 -6.54 -20.67 -42.89
N GLU A 152 -6.44 -21.43 -41.78
CA GLU A 152 -7.59 -22.13 -41.22
C GLU A 152 -8.70 -21.16 -40.84
N SER A 153 -8.39 -19.92 -40.40
CA SER A 153 -9.31 -18.86 -39.95
C SER A 153 -10.14 -18.18 -41.07
N ARG A 154 -9.66 -18.23 -42.31
CA ARG A 154 -10.37 -17.67 -43.47
C ARG A 154 -11.36 -18.66 -44.11
N SER A 155 -11.07 -19.95 -44.08
CA SER A 155 -11.90 -21.00 -44.73
C SER A 155 -13.35 -21.07 -44.22
N ALA A 156 -13.59 -20.96 -42.91
CA ALA A 156 -14.93 -21.00 -42.31
C ALA A 156 -15.65 -19.63 -42.26
N LYS A 157 -15.02 -18.52 -42.65
CA LYS A 157 -15.73 -17.23 -42.85
C LYS A 157 -16.47 -17.21 -44.19
N ARG A 158 -16.02 -18.04 -45.15
CA ARG A 158 -16.61 -18.21 -46.49
C ARG A 158 -17.73 -19.25 -46.55
N ARG A 159 -18.06 -19.90 -45.43
CA ARG A 159 -19.04 -20.99 -45.34
C ARG A 159 -20.18 -20.54 -44.44
#